data_AF-A0A966NKS6-F1
#
_entry.id   AF-A0A966NKS6-F1
#
_cell.length_a   1.000
_cell.length_b   1.000
_cell.length_c   1.000
_cell.angle_alpha   90.00
_cell.angle_beta   90.00
_cell.angle_gamma   90.00
#
_symmetry.space_group_name_H-M   'P 1'
#
loop_
_entity.id
_entity.type
_entity.pdbx_description
1 polymer ?
#
loop_
_entity_poly.entity_id
_entity_poly.type
_entity_poly.pdbx_seq_one_letter_code
_entity_poly.pdbx_strand_id
1 'polypeptide(L)'
;AGGAFLAALAGILIQPMIGSAMSASQLTLLVIDAFAAAMFGRLRSLPRTFVGALVIGLTTTYVVGYFPASWTWSSAFRQSLPMIFLFIVLIILPQDRLRGTTILRTRERFRLPSLRTAWIAGLILVVVVFALRVIMAPTAVNTLTLAMTMAIIALSLVLLTGLAGEINLAVMSFGAIATVIAFHFGVSGSGQGARMTLWGIVIGCVVTAIVGAIIALPALRLRGLYLALATMAFGVFVSRMVLSQITEREIFGLSFTIFPTGQINIPKPSVGPFDFNSKDTFLMLVTVLFALLAIALVFVRHSGYGRRLAAMKDSPAACATLGMSVVRLKLSVFMLSAAIAGLGGILMSAQAGNVTADRFDILLSLSLMMITVVGGIGYMSGALFAGIFLVAFIEMLNGALKKFAVDYSALEAIFMFFVSAVTVLPATIGITMGKSPSGAVNDIVEGFSRLKDAKPVMYSMIGLEVIAYALTVTGVLTNWHFAIATIVVLFVVPALGGKIYEKYMLKKFGVPPPVPAELIGIERPYTDDDLADMDRVLGLDAVVLPGKERVDASA
;
A
#
# COMPACT_ATOMS: atom_id res chain seq x y z
N ALA A 1 -15.85 18.09 11.42
CA ALA A 1 -16.37 19.41 11.04
C ALA A 1 -15.39 20.54 11.38
N GLY A 2 -15.06 20.79 12.66
CA GLY A 2 -14.21 21.91 13.07
C GLY A 2 -12.80 21.98 12.43
N GLY A 3 -12.11 20.85 12.29
CA GLY A 3 -10.78 20.81 11.67
C GLY A 3 -10.79 21.17 10.17
N ALA A 4 -11.78 20.69 9.42
CA ALA A 4 -11.93 21.01 8.00
C ALA A 4 -12.26 22.50 7.79
N PHE A 5 -13.10 23.08 8.68
CA PHE A 5 -13.39 24.51 8.68
C PHE A 5 -12.13 25.35 8.94
N LEU A 6 -11.35 25.02 9.96
CA LEU A 6 -10.11 25.73 10.28
C LEU A 6 -9.07 25.61 9.16
N ALA A 7 -8.96 24.45 8.51
CA ALA A 7 -8.08 24.24 7.37
C ALA A 7 -8.51 25.09 6.15
N ALA A 8 -9.82 25.16 5.86
CA ALA A 8 -10.34 26.02 4.80
C ALA A 8 -10.06 27.50 5.10
N LEU A 9 -10.29 27.93 6.34
CA LEU A 9 -10.02 29.30 6.78
C LEU A 9 -8.52 29.64 6.68
N ALA A 10 -7.63 28.73 7.09
CA ALA A 10 -6.19 28.90 6.93
C ALA A 10 -5.79 29.01 5.45
N GLY A 11 -6.36 28.19 4.56
CA GLY A 11 -6.12 28.27 3.12
C GLY A 11 -6.52 29.62 2.52
N ILE A 12 -7.68 30.17 2.94
CA ILE A 12 -8.14 31.50 2.52
C ILE A 12 -7.16 32.59 2.95
N LEU A 13 -6.65 32.52 4.19
CA LEU A 13 -5.73 33.52 4.74
C LEU A 13 -4.32 33.46 4.13
N ILE A 14 -3.87 32.29 3.71
CA ILE A 14 -2.53 32.08 3.16
C ILE A 14 -2.46 32.48 1.68
N GLN A 15 -3.56 32.34 0.93
CA GLN A 15 -3.57 32.56 -0.50
C GLN A 15 -3.01 33.93 -0.95
N PRO A 16 -3.34 35.06 -0.29
CA PRO A 16 -2.75 36.36 -0.65
C PRO A 16 -1.23 36.42 -0.50
N MET A 17 -0.64 35.62 0.40
CA MET A 17 0.81 35.59 0.64
C MET A 17 1.58 34.81 -0.43
N ILE A 18 0.95 33.80 -1.04
CA ILE A 18 1.63 32.93 -2.02
C ILE A 18 1.64 33.56 -3.42
N GLY A 19 0.69 34.44 -3.75
CA GLY A 19 0.69 35.23 -4.99
C GLY A 19 0.53 34.44 -6.29
N SER A 20 0.49 33.10 -6.25
CA SER A 20 0.29 32.20 -7.39
C SER A 20 -1.12 31.61 -7.43
N ALA A 21 -1.52 31.09 -8.61
CA ALA A 21 -2.75 30.32 -8.75
C ALA A 21 -2.83 29.20 -7.70
N MET A 22 -4.02 28.95 -7.14
CA MET A 22 -4.24 27.89 -6.15
C MET A 22 -3.83 26.53 -6.74
N SER A 23 -2.69 26.00 -6.31
CA SER A 23 -2.29 24.64 -6.66
C SER A 23 -2.61 23.68 -5.52
N ALA A 24 -3.27 22.57 -5.86
CA ALA A 24 -3.64 21.55 -4.88
C ALA A 24 -2.41 20.96 -4.17
N SER A 25 -1.27 20.87 -4.88
CA SER A 25 0.00 20.39 -4.35
C SER A 25 0.59 21.32 -3.29
N GLN A 26 0.62 22.64 -3.50
CA GLN A 26 1.15 23.57 -2.49
C GLN A 26 0.29 23.59 -1.22
N LEU A 27 -1.04 23.56 -1.36
CA LEU A 27 -1.96 23.55 -0.22
C LEU A 27 -1.90 22.24 0.57
N THR A 28 -1.78 21.09 -0.10
CA THR A 28 -1.61 19.80 0.58
C THR A 28 -0.26 19.70 1.28
N LEU A 29 0.80 20.29 0.72
CA LEU A 29 2.11 20.32 1.37
C LEU A 29 2.13 21.23 2.61
N LEU A 30 1.27 22.25 2.69
CA LEU A 30 1.17 23.12 3.87
C LEU A 30 0.72 22.36 5.13
N VAL A 31 0.00 21.25 4.95
CA VAL A 31 -0.38 20.33 6.03
C VAL A 31 0.85 19.76 6.72
N ILE A 32 1.97 19.57 6.00
CA ILE A 32 3.23 19.08 6.55
C ILE A 32 3.81 20.09 7.55
N ASP A 33 3.84 21.36 7.19
CA ASP A 33 4.35 22.44 8.04
C ASP A 33 3.50 22.57 9.30
N ALA A 34 2.18 22.47 9.13
CA ALA A 34 1.23 22.46 10.24
C ALA A 34 1.45 21.27 11.18
N PHE A 35 1.72 20.07 10.65
CA PHE A 35 2.04 18.89 11.46
C PHE A 35 3.35 19.06 12.22
N ALA A 36 4.40 19.59 11.58
CA ALA A 36 5.68 19.87 12.23
C ALA A 36 5.50 20.81 13.43
N ALA A 37 4.72 21.88 13.26
CA ALA A 37 4.38 22.80 14.34
C ALA A 37 3.54 22.13 15.45
N ALA A 38 2.51 21.36 15.07
CA ALA A 38 1.62 20.69 16.02
C ALA A 38 2.34 19.65 16.88
N MET A 39 3.40 19.05 16.34
CA MET A 39 4.23 18.08 17.03
C MET A 39 5.09 18.70 18.14
N PHE A 40 5.54 19.94 17.98
CA PHE A 40 6.17 20.69 19.06
C PHE A 40 5.20 20.90 20.24
N GLY A 41 3.91 21.11 19.94
CA GLY A 41 2.83 21.15 20.93
C GLY A 41 2.37 19.79 21.46
N ARG A 42 3.04 18.69 21.08
CA ARG A 42 2.69 17.28 21.41
C ARG A 42 1.24 16.91 21.07
N LEU A 43 0.62 17.60 20.10
CA LEU A 43 -0.81 17.48 19.76
C LEU A 43 -1.76 17.73 20.95
N ARG A 44 -1.28 18.34 22.04
CA ARG A 44 -2.04 18.57 23.29
C ARG A 44 -2.15 20.04 23.68
N SER A 45 -1.26 20.90 23.18
CA SER A 45 -1.15 22.30 23.63
C SER A 45 -1.12 23.27 22.45
N LEU A 46 -2.18 24.05 22.29
CA LEU A 46 -2.27 25.09 21.26
C LEU A 46 -1.18 26.18 21.40
N PRO A 47 -0.87 26.72 22.60
CA PRO A 47 0.20 27.72 22.74
C PRO A 47 1.58 27.20 22.32
N ARG A 48 1.90 25.96 22.68
CA ARG A 48 3.17 25.35 22.25
C ARG A 48 3.19 25.12 20.74
N THR A 49 2.09 24.66 20.14
CA THR A 49 1.97 24.55 18.68
C THR A 49 2.21 25.90 17.99
N PHE A 50 1.66 27.00 18.54
CA PHE A 50 1.90 28.35 18.00
C PHE A 50 3.38 28.75 18.05
N VAL A 51 4.07 28.50 19.17
CA VAL A 51 5.52 28.71 19.28
C VAL A 51 6.28 27.88 18.24
N GLY A 52 5.91 26.60 18.07
CA GLY A 52 6.49 25.74 17.04
C GLY A 52 6.32 26.29 15.63
N ALA A 53 5.12 26.77 15.29
CA ALA A 53 4.83 27.40 14.01
C ALA A 53 5.66 28.67 13.78
N LEU A 54 5.80 29.50 14.81
CA LEU A 54 6.60 30.73 14.76
C LEU A 54 8.09 30.41 14.54
N VAL A 55 8.64 29.41 15.24
CA VAL A 55 10.02 28.96 15.04
C VAL A 55 10.25 28.45 13.63
N ILE A 56 9.36 27.60 13.10
CA ILE A 56 9.46 27.08 11.72
C ILE A 56 9.37 28.23 10.71
N GLY A 57 8.41 29.13 10.86
CA GLY A 57 8.22 30.26 9.96
C GLY A 57 9.42 31.21 9.96
N LEU A 58 9.90 31.62 11.13
CA LEU A 58 11.10 32.47 11.25
C LEU A 58 12.34 31.79 10.68
N THR A 59 12.57 30.52 11.01
CA THR A 59 13.72 29.78 10.47
C THR A 59 13.68 29.72 8.95
N THR A 60 12.51 29.44 8.37
CA THR A 60 12.31 29.39 6.92
C THR A 60 12.61 30.74 6.26
N THR A 61 12.19 31.85 6.87
CA THR A 61 12.45 33.21 6.37
C THR A 61 13.91 33.61 6.53
N TYR A 62 14.54 33.30 7.67
CA TYR A 62 15.95 33.63 7.91
C TYR A 62 16.90 32.85 7.01
N VAL A 63 16.59 31.59 6.71
CA VAL A 63 17.37 30.83 5.73
C VAL A 63 17.37 31.52 4.37
N VAL A 64 16.26 32.11 3.93
CA VAL A 64 16.22 32.90 2.68
C VAL A 64 17.01 34.21 2.79
N GLY A 65 16.89 34.90 3.92
CA GLY A 65 17.51 36.21 4.10
C GLY A 65 19.03 36.17 4.28
N TYR A 66 19.57 35.10 4.86
CA TYR A 66 20.98 35.02 5.26
C TYR A 66 21.82 33.99 4.51
N PHE A 67 21.22 33.03 3.77
CA PHE A 67 22.02 32.06 3.02
C PHE A 67 22.55 32.71 1.72
N PRO A 68 23.82 32.45 1.34
CA PRO A 68 24.38 32.96 0.10
C PRO A 68 23.58 32.47 -1.11
N ALA A 69 23.26 33.37 -2.05
CA ALA A 69 22.58 33.01 -3.30
C ALA A 69 23.38 32.01 -4.17
N SER A 70 24.69 31.89 -3.93
CA SER A 70 25.56 30.90 -4.59
C SER A 70 25.33 29.46 -4.13
N TRP A 71 24.62 29.23 -3.02
CA TRP A 71 24.29 27.88 -2.57
C TRP A 71 23.08 27.34 -3.33
N THR A 72 23.35 26.48 -4.31
CA THR A 72 22.35 25.77 -5.15
C THR A 72 21.33 24.90 -4.39
N TRP A 73 21.56 24.68 -3.10
CA TRP A 73 20.84 23.79 -2.20
C TRP A 73 19.99 24.57 -1.17
N SER A 74 20.09 25.91 -1.16
CA SER A 74 19.30 26.79 -0.28
C SER A 74 17.79 26.64 -0.47
N SER A 75 17.34 26.51 -1.73
CA SER A 75 15.93 26.31 -2.07
C SER A 75 15.39 24.96 -1.60
N ALA A 76 16.15 23.88 -1.84
CA ALA A 76 15.83 22.52 -1.42
C ALA A 76 15.86 22.35 0.11
N PHE A 77 16.84 22.99 0.76
CA PHE A 77 16.96 23.04 2.21
C PHE A 77 15.75 23.75 2.83
N ARG A 78 15.37 24.93 2.30
CA ARG A 78 14.20 25.69 2.75
C ARG A 78 12.92 24.84 2.75
N GLN A 79 12.65 24.13 1.64
CA GLN A 79 11.45 23.29 1.51
C GLN A 79 11.44 22.10 2.48
N SER A 80 12.59 21.73 3.01
CA SER A 80 12.75 20.56 3.88
C SER A 80 12.95 20.92 5.35
N LEU A 81 13.10 22.21 5.69
CA LEU A 81 13.25 22.70 7.06
C LEU A 81 12.14 22.24 8.01
N PRO A 82 10.84 22.33 7.65
CA PRO A 82 9.77 21.88 8.54
C PRO A 82 9.88 20.39 8.87
N MET A 83 10.40 19.59 7.94
CA MET A 83 10.59 18.15 8.12
C MET A 83 11.84 17.79 8.90
N ILE A 84 12.94 18.50 8.67
CA ILE A 84 14.13 18.39 9.51
C ILE A 84 13.77 18.77 10.95
N PHE A 85 13.03 19.87 11.11
CA PHE A 85 12.53 20.31 12.41
C PHE A 85 11.63 19.26 13.06
N LEU A 86 10.64 18.72 12.34
CA LEU A 86 9.78 17.64 12.82
C LEU A 86 10.60 16.42 13.27
N PHE A 87 11.58 16.01 12.47
CA PHE A 87 12.43 14.86 12.78
C PHE A 87 13.29 15.11 14.03
N ILE A 88 13.88 16.30 14.17
CA ILE A 88 14.66 16.71 15.34
C ILE A 88 13.76 16.76 16.59
N VAL A 89 12.59 17.39 16.49
CA VAL A 89 11.59 17.49 17.57
C VAL A 89 11.21 16.09 18.06
N LEU A 90 10.96 15.15 17.15
CA LEU A 90 10.62 13.77 17.49
C LEU A 90 11.77 13.04 18.21
N ILE A 91 13.02 13.32 17.87
CA ILE A 91 14.20 12.69 18.49
C ILE A 91 14.46 13.26 19.89
N ILE A 92 14.33 14.58 20.05
CA ILE A 92 14.66 15.29 21.29
C ILE A 92 13.57 15.14 22.34
N LEU A 93 12.29 15.23 21.96
CA LEU A 93 11.20 15.20 22.93
C LEU A 93 10.96 13.78 23.44
N PRO A 94 11.08 13.53 24.77
CA PRO A 94 10.83 12.22 25.34
C PRO A 94 9.37 11.83 25.14
N GLN A 95 9.16 10.64 24.57
CA GLN A 95 7.83 10.09 24.32
C GLN A 95 7.31 9.34 25.55
N ASP A 96 6.03 9.55 25.88
CA ASP A 96 5.37 8.84 26.98
C ASP A 96 5.40 7.33 26.69
N ARG A 97 6.15 6.57 27.50
CA ARG A 97 6.37 5.12 27.29
C ARG A 97 5.12 4.27 27.58
N LEU A 98 4.10 4.85 28.21
CA LEU A 98 2.95 4.15 28.77
C LEU A 98 1.65 4.70 28.17
N ARG A 99 1.15 4.05 27.11
CA ARG A 99 -0.29 4.00 26.86
C ARG A 99 -0.81 2.74 27.56
N GLY A 100 -1.39 2.91 28.74
CA GLY A 100 -2.07 1.86 29.51
C GLY A 100 -3.47 1.51 28.98
N THR A 101 -3.92 2.13 27.89
CA THR A 101 -5.18 1.76 27.26
C THR A 101 -4.91 0.75 26.16
N THR A 102 -5.11 -0.52 26.52
CA THR A 102 -5.40 -1.61 25.60
C THR A 102 -6.60 -1.18 24.77
N ILE A 103 -6.38 -0.48 23.65
CA ILE A 103 -7.35 -0.52 22.57
C ILE A 103 -7.41 -2.00 22.24
N LEU A 104 -8.53 -2.64 22.58
CA LEU A 104 -8.91 -3.95 22.08
C LEU A 104 -8.92 -3.78 20.55
N ARG A 105 -7.76 -3.97 19.92
CA ARG A 105 -7.68 -4.16 18.48
C ARG A 105 -8.58 -5.37 18.25
N THR A 106 -9.71 -5.12 17.58
CA THR A 106 -10.57 -6.18 17.08
C THR A 106 -9.66 -7.24 16.48
N ARG A 107 -9.74 -8.49 16.99
CA ARG A 107 -8.86 -9.58 16.56
C ARG A 107 -8.90 -9.62 15.04
N GLU A 108 -7.84 -9.17 14.38
CA GLU A 108 -7.68 -9.30 12.95
C GLU A 108 -7.60 -10.81 12.67
N ARG A 109 -8.71 -11.42 12.21
CA ARG A 109 -8.77 -12.86 11.91
C ARG A 109 -8.00 -13.11 10.60
N PHE A 110 -6.67 -13.16 10.66
CA PHE A 110 -5.87 -13.56 9.50
C PHE A 110 -5.87 -15.09 9.38
N ARG A 111 -6.54 -15.63 8.36
CA ARG A 111 -6.27 -17.00 7.91
C ARG A 111 -4.85 -17.04 7.34
N LEU A 112 -3.95 -17.74 8.02
CA LEU A 112 -2.58 -17.94 7.57
C LEU A 112 -2.59 -18.86 6.34
N PRO A 113 -2.12 -18.41 5.17
CA PRO A 113 -1.97 -19.32 4.04
C PRO A 113 -0.90 -20.37 4.36
N SER A 114 -1.18 -21.62 4.01
CA SER A 114 -0.17 -22.68 4.02
C SER A 114 0.91 -22.40 2.96
N LEU A 115 2.11 -22.98 3.14
CA LEU A 115 3.16 -22.88 2.11
C LEU A 115 2.70 -23.46 0.76
N ARG A 116 1.95 -24.58 0.77
CA ARG A 116 1.42 -25.18 -0.47
C ARG A 116 0.47 -24.21 -1.18
N THR A 117 -0.44 -23.58 -0.45
CA THR A 117 -1.35 -22.59 -1.03
C THR A 117 -0.62 -21.35 -1.55
N ALA A 118 0.50 -20.95 -0.92
CA ALA A 118 1.31 -19.81 -1.42
C ALA A 118 2.00 -20.15 -2.75
N TRP A 119 2.57 -21.35 -2.89
CA TRP A 119 3.15 -21.82 -4.15
C TRP A 119 2.11 -21.93 -5.26
N ILE A 120 0.95 -22.53 -4.96
CA ILE A 120 -0.15 -22.67 -5.93
C ILE A 120 -0.65 -21.28 -6.36
N ALA A 121 -0.86 -20.36 -5.41
CA ALA A 121 -1.30 -19.00 -5.73
C ALA A 121 -0.25 -18.23 -6.55
N GLY A 122 1.05 -18.39 -6.26
CA GLY A 122 2.13 -17.80 -7.05
C GLY A 122 2.17 -18.34 -8.47
N LEU A 123 2.02 -19.66 -8.65
CA LEU A 123 1.96 -20.28 -9.97
C LEU A 123 0.72 -19.83 -10.76
N ILE A 124 -0.45 -19.78 -10.12
CA ILE A 124 -1.69 -19.26 -10.72
C ILE A 124 -1.49 -17.80 -11.14
N LEU A 125 -0.87 -16.96 -10.32
CA LEU A 125 -0.60 -15.57 -10.66
C LEU A 125 0.24 -15.45 -11.95
N VAL A 126 1.32 -16.22 -12.06
CA VAL A 126 2.18 -16.23 -13.25
C VAL A 126 1.39 -16.68 -14.49
N VAL A 127 0.59 -17.74 -14.38
CA VAL A 127 -0.24 -18.25 -15.49
C VAL A 127 -1.29 -17.22 -15.92
N VAL A 128 -1.97 -16.59 -14.95
CA VAL A 128 -2.98 -15.56 -15.24
C VAL A 128 -2.36 -14.35 -15.93
N VAL A 129 -1.20 -13.87 -15.44
CA VAL A 129 -0.51 -12.73 -16.06
C VAL A 129 0.01 -13.08 -17.46
N PHE A 130 0.46 -14.32 -17.67
CA PHE A 130 0.84 -14.80 -19.00
C PHE A 130 -0.35 -14.83 -19.96
N ALA A 131 -1.51 -15.34 -19.51
CA ALA A 131 -2.74 -15.33 -20.31
C ALA A 131 -3.18 -13.89 -20.65
N LEU A 132 -3.19 -12.99 -19.66
CA LEU A 132 -3.50 -11.57 -19.87
C LEU A 132 -2.55 -10.91 -20.87
N ARG A 133 -1.26 -11.29 -20.86
CA ARG A 133 -0.29 -10.74 -21.81
C ARG A 133 -0.71 -11.01 -23.27
N VAL A 134 -1.26 -12.17 -23.59
CA VAL A 134 -1.61 -12.56 -24.98
C VAL A 134 -2.61 -11.58 -25.61
N ILE A 135 -3.54 -11.04 -24.82
CA ILE A 135 -4.59 -10.11 -25.28
C ILE A 135 -4.19 -8.63 -25.15
N MET A 136 -3.14 -8.32 -24.37
CA MET A 136 -2.78 -6.94 -24.05
C MET A 136 -2.03 -6.22 -25.16
N ALA A 137 -2.39 -4.95 -25.39
CA ALA A 137 -1.60 -4.02 -26.19
C ALA A 137 -0.29 -3.62 -25.46
N PRO A 138 0.78 -3.20 -26.17
CA PRO A 138 2.07 -2.86 -25.55
C PRO A 138 2.02 -1.77 -24.48
N THR A 139 1.07 -0.83 -24.58
CA THR A 139 0.83 0.20 -23.56
C THR A 139 0.28 -0.41 -22.28
N ALA A 140 -0.68 -1.33 -22.40
CA ALA A 140 -1.27 -2.04 -21.27
C ALA A 140 -0.25 -2.97 -20.57
N VAL A 141 0.65 -3.59 -21.32
CA VAL A 141 1.79 -4.35 -20.76
C VAL A 141 2.67 -3.45 -19.91
N ASN A 142 2.95 -2.24 -20.36
CA ASN A 142 3.76 -1.29 -19.60
C ASN A 142 3.07 -0.87 -18.29
N THR A 143 1.77 -0.58 -18.34
CA THR A 143 0.96 -0.25 -17.17
C THR A 143 0.90 -1.39 -16.17
N LEU A 144 0.67 -2.63 -16.64
CA LEU A 144 0.64 -3.81 -15.79
C LEU A 144 2.00 -4.09 -15.16
N THR A 145 3.09 -3.91 -15.91
CA THR A 145 4.45 -4.02 -15.36
C THR A 145 4.67 -3.03 -14.24
N LEU A 146 4.29 -1.76 -14.44
CA LEU A 146 4.39 -0.72 -13.41
C LEU A 146 3.54 -1.08 -12.18
N ALA A 147 2.33 -1.60 -12.40
CA ALA A 147 1.46 -2.10 -11.33
C ALA A 147 2.11 -3.22 -10.51
N MET A 148 2.78 -4.17 -11.17
CA MET A 148 3.50 -5.25 -10.50
C MET A 148 4.74 -4.75 -9.74
N THR A 149 5.45 -3.74 -10.25
CA THR A 149 6.55 -3.11 -9.49
C THR A 149 6.04 -2.39 -8.24
N MET A 150 4.90 -1.69 -8.33
CA MET A 150 4.22 -1.09 -7.18
C MET A 150 3.73 -2.15 -6.18
N ALA A 151 3.31 -3.32 -6.66
CA ALA A 151 2.96 -4.44 -5.79
C ALA A 151 4.17 -4.96 -5.00
N ILE A 152 5.37 -5.00 -5.60
CA ILE A 152 6.61 -5.34 -4.89
C ILE A 152 6.90 -4.28 -3.81
N ILE A 153 6.76 -3.00 -4.13
CA ILE A 153 6.90 -1.92 -3.15
C ILE A 153 5.87 -2.09 -2.02
N ALA A 154 4.61 -2.44 -2.34
CA ALA A 154 3.58 -2.73 -1.34
C ALA A 154 3.86 -3.99 -0.50
N LEU A 155 4.58 -5.00 -1.00
CA LEU A 155 5.00 -6.14 -0.18
C LEU A 155 5.92 -5.72 0.98
N SER A 156 6.73 -4.69 0.79
CA SER A 156 7.55 -4.13 1.87
C SER A 156 6.68 -3.55 3.01
N LEU A 157 5.51 -2.99 2.68
CA LEU A 157 4.52 -2.50 3.63
C LEU A 157 3.81 -3.64 4.34
N VAL A 158 3.46 -4.72 3.63
CA VAL A 158 2.89 -5.93 4.24
C VAL A 158 3.87 -6.54 5.25
N LEU A 159 5.17 -6.58 4.94
CA LEU A 159 6.19 -7.05 5.88
C LEU A 159 6.27 -6.17 7.14
N LEU A 160 6.43 -4.85 6.97
CA LEU A 160 6.69 -3.96 8.10
C LEU A 160 5.42 -3.60 8.89
N THR A 161 4.41 -3.12 8.18
CA THR A 161 3.13 -2.70 8.76
C THR A 161 2.25 -3.88 9.10
N GLY A 162 2.21 -4.89 8.23
CA GLY A 162 1.35 -6.06 8.41
C GLY A 162 1.88 -7.03 9.48
N LEU A 163 3.15 -7.45 9.37
CA LEU A 163 3.74 -8.44 10.27
C LEU A 163 4.33 -7.83 11.54
N ALA A 164 5.05 -6.71 11.45
CA ALA A 164 5.68 -6.09 12.63
C ALA A 164 4.81 -5.03 13.33
N GLY A 165 3.76 -4.53 12.68
CA GLY A 165 2.85 -3.54 13.25
C GLY A 165 3.39 -2.11 13.28
N GLU A 166 4.48 -1.84 12.57
CA GLU A 166 5.13 -0.53 12.51
C GLU A 166 4.84 0.16 11.18
N ILE A 167 4.48 1.45 11.24
CA ILE A 167 4.10 2.22 10.04
C ILE A 167 5.33 2.82 9.39
N ASN A 168 5.43 2.68 8.08
CA ASN A 168 6.46 3.32 7.26
C ASN A 168 5.83 4.06 6.07
N LEU A 169 6.04 5.37 6.03
CA LEU A 169 5.54 6.26 4.99
C LEU A 169 6.64 6.71 4.01
N ALA A 170 7.88 6.23 4.15
CA ALA A 170 9.01 6.59 3.29
C ALA A 170 9.34 5.51 2.23
N VAL A 171 8.36 4.69 1.86
CA VAL A 171 8.62 3.51 1.01
C VAL A 171 9.13 3.92 -0.37
N MET A 172 8.54 4.96 -0.96
CA MET A 172 8.99 5.50 -2.24
C MET A 172 10.40 6.12 -2.14
N SER A 173 10.74 6.72 -1.01
CA SER A 173 12.07 7.29 -0.76
C SER A 173 13.15 6.22 -0.69
N PHE A 174 12.86 5.06 -0.08
CA PHE A 174 13.75 3.90 -0.15
C PHE A 174 13.91 3.39 -1.59
N GLY A 175 12.81 3.37 -2.36
CA GLY A 175 12.85 3.10 -3.80
C GLY A 175 13.76 4.06 -4.56
N ALA A 176 13.69 5.36 -4.27
CA ALA A 176 14.51 6.39 -4.90
C ALA A 176 16.00 6.20 -4.61
N ILE A 177 16.34 5.97 -3.34
CA ILE A 177 17.74 5.77 -2.91
C ILE A 177 18.33 4.55 -3.61
N ALA A 178 17.61 3.43 -3.64
CA ALA A 178 18.04 2.22 -4.34
C ALA A 178 18.26 2.47 -5.83
N THR A 179 17.36 3.24 -6.45
CA THR A 179 17.39 3.61 -7.86
C THR A 179 18.62 4.44 -8.21
N VAL A 180 18.93 5.47 -7.42
CA VAL A 180 20.12 6.31 -7.61
C VAL A 180 21.40 5.48 -7.47
N ILE A 181 21.44 4.57 -6.50
CA ILE A 181 22.62 3.72 -6.27
C ILE A 181 22.78 2.69 -7.39
N ALA A 182 21.68 2.09 -7.85
CA ALA A 182 21.69 1.17 -8.98
C ALA A 182 22.10 1.88 -10.28
N PHE A 183 21.76 3.17 -10.44
CA PHE A 183 22.24 3.98 -11.56
C PHE A 183 23.77 4.10 -11.55
N HIS A 184 24.37 4.49 -10.41
CA HIS A 184 25.83 4.69 -10.31
C HIS A 184 26.66 3.41 -10.35
N PHE A 185 26.22 2.37 -9.64
CA PHE A 185 27.01 1.14 -9.48
C PHE A 185 26.53 -0.03 -10.36
N GLY A 186 25.41 0.15 -11.05
CA GLY A 186 24.74 -0.93 -11.78
C GLY A 186 24.61 -0.72 -13.29
N VAL A 187 24.60 0.53 -13.75
CA VAL A 187 24.47 0.84 -15.16
C VAL A 187 25.85 0.84 -15.80
N SER A 188 26.02 0.02 -16.83
CA SER A 188 27.24 -0.05 -17.61
C SER A 188 26.93 0.20 -19.09
N GLY A 189 27.78 0.97 -19.76
CA GLY A 189 27.59 1.39 -21.14
C GLY A 189 26.79 2.70 -21.28
N SER A 190 26.71 3.23 -22.50
CA SER A 190 26.02 4.48 -22.83
C SER A 190 25.05 4.28 -24.00
N GLY A 191 23.95 5.03 -24.01
CA GLY A 191 22.95 4.99 -25.08
C GLY A 191 22.13 3.69 -25.11
N GLN A 192 21.81 3.19 -26.31
CA GLN A 192 20.96 1.99 -26.49
C GLN A 192 21.62 0.68 -26.03
N GLY A 193 22.94 0.68 -25.78
CA GLY A 193 23.68 -0.46 -25.24
C GLY A 193 23.82 -0.46 -23.72
N ALA A 194 23.21 0.52 -23.02
CA ALA A 194 23.25 0.57 -21.57
C ALA A 194 22.54 -0.66 -20.98
N ARG A 195 23.21 -1.33 -20.04
CA ARG A 195 22.68 -2.52 -19.37
C ARG A 195 22.75 -2.35 -17.86
N MET A 196 21.71 -2.82 -17.18
CA MET A 196 21.72 -2.87 -15.73
C MET A 196 22.20 -4.25 -15.26
N THR A 197 23.32 -4.23 -14.55
CA THR A 197 23.96 -5.42 -13.99
C THR A 197 23.27 -5.86 -12.71
N LEU A 198 23.17 -7.18 -12.50
CA LEU A 198 22.56 -7.76 -11.28
C LEU A 198 23.22 -7.24 -9.99
N TRP A 199 24.54 -7.04 -10.01
CA TRP A 199 25.29 -6.46 -8.89
C TRP A 199 24.81 -5.06 -8.50
N GLY A 200 24.43 -4.23 -9.46
CA GLY A 200 23.86 -2.91 -9.19
C GLY A 200 22.57 -2.97 -8.40
N ILE A 201 21.70 -3.93 -8.74
CA ILE A 201 20.45 -4.19 -8.01
C ILE A 201 20.76 -4.63 -6.59
N VAL A 202 21.69 -5.57 -6.41
CA VAL A 202 22.08 -6.09 -5.09
C VAL A 202 22.67 -4.97 -4.22
N ILE A 203 23.61 -4.18 -4.76
CA ILE A 203 24.22 -3.05 -4.05
C ILE A 203 23.16 -2.01 -3.69
N GLY A 204 22.26 -1.66 -4.62
CA GLY A 204 21.15 -0.74 -4.37
C GLY A 204 20.26 -1.22 -3.22
N CYS A 205 19.89 -2.50 -3.19
CA CYS A 205 19.11 -3.10 -2.11
C CYS A 205 19.86 -3.11 -0.77
N VAL A 206 21.16 -3.45 -0.77
CA VAL A 206 21.99 -3.51 0.44
C VAL A 206 22.17 -2.13 1.06
N VAL A 207 22.52 -1.12 0.26
CA VAL A 207 22.69 0.24 0.78
C VAL A 207 21.35 0.79 1.27
N THR A 208 20.25 0.51 0.56
CA THR A 208 18.91 0.92 1.02
C THR A 208 18.51 0.24 2.32
N ALA A 209 18.89 -1.03 2.51
CA ALA A 209 18.72 -1.73 3.79
C ALA A 209 19.51 -1.04 4.92
N ILE A 210 20.76 -0.65 4.66
CA ILE A 210 21.61 0.08 5.62
C ILE A 210 20.99 1.44 5.97
N VAL A 211 20.54 2.19 4.97
CA VAL A 211 19.86 3.48 5.17
C VAL A 211 18.58 3.27 5.99
N GLY A 212 17.79 2.24 5.67
CA GLY A 212 16.64 1.82 6.46
C GLY A 212 16.99 1.52 7.92
N ALA A 213 18.12 0.87 8.18
CA ALA A 213 18.63 0.63 9.53
C ALA A 213 18.97 1.94 10.26
N ILE A 214 19.68 2.85 9.59
CA ILE A 214 20.10 4.15 10.14
C ILE A 214 18.88 4.98 10.55
N ILE A 215 17.85 5.01 9.70
CA ILE A 215 16.60 5.73 9.98
C ILE A 215 15.79 5.04 11.06
N ALA A 216 15.83 3.71 11.10
CA ALA A 216 15.17 2.94 12.13
C ALA A 216 15.75 3.22 13.52
N LEU A 217 17.05 3.52 13.67
CA LEU A 217 17.70 3.79 14.97
C LEU A 217 17.00 4.88 15.82
N PRO A 218 16.79 6.12 15.34
CA PRO A 218 16.01 7.11 16.08
C PRO A 218 14.54 6.69 16.23
N ALA A 219 14.00 6.06 15.20
CA ALA A 219 12.64 5.51 15.17
C ALA A 219 12.38 4.42 16.23
N LEU A 220 13.40 3.73 16.74
CA LEU A 220 13.27 2.74 17.82
C LEU A 220 12.66 3.33 19.10
N ARG A 221 12.87 4.63 19.33
CA ARG A 221 12.32 5.38 20.47
C ARG A 221 10.85 5.77 20.26
N LEU A 222 10.38 5.76 19.01
CA LEU A 222 9.05 6.17 18.60
C LEU A 222 8.12 4.94 18.47
N ARG A 223 6.81 5.16 18.61
CA ARG A 223 5.80 4.12 18.48
C ARG A 223 4.56 4.65 17.77
N GLY A 224 3.91 3.79 16.98
CA GLY A 224 2.63 4.09 16.35
C GLY A 224 2.69 5.33 15.46
N LEU A 225 1.82 6.31 15.73
CA LEU A 225 1.71 7.54 14.94
C LEU A 225 3.03 8.33 14.89
N TYR A 226 3.79 8.39 15.98
CA TYR A 226 5.06 9.12 16.02
C TYR A 226 6.11 8.53 15.07
N LEU A 227 6.13 7.19 14.95
CA LEU A 227 6.99 6.52 13.99
C LEU A 227 6.54 6.82 12.54
N ALA A 228 5.23 6.77 12.28
CA ALA A 228 4.68 7.14 10.99
C ALA A 228 5.10 8.57 10.59
N LEU A 229 4.96 9.54 11.50
CA LEU A 229 5.37 10.93 11.28
C LEU A 229 6.87 11.07 11.05
N ALA A 230 7.72 10.33 11.77
CA ALA A 230 9.16 10.34 11.54
C ALA A 230 9.53 9.80 10.15
N THR A 231 8.88 8.71 9.71
CA THR A 231 9.10 8.18 8.36
C THR A 231 8.55 9.11 7.28
N MET A 232 7.42 9.78 7.51
CA MET A 232 6.93 10.82 6.59
C MET A 232 7.93 11.98 6.50
N ALA A 233 8.45 12.46 7.64
CA ALA A 233 9.50 13.49 7.72
C ALA A 233 10.72 13.12 6.88
N PHE A 234 11.22 11.90 7.06
CA PHE A 234 12.31 11.37 6.27
C PHE A 234 11.95 11.29 4.78
N GLY A 235 10.74 10.82 4.44
CA GLY A 235 10.34 10.64 3.05
C GLY A 235 10.27 11.94 2.26
N VAL A 236 9.73 12.99 2.89
CA VAL A 236 9.70 14.35 2.29
C VAL A 236 11.07 14.98 2.25
N PHE A 237 11.89 14.78 3.28
CA PHE A 237 13.29 15.22 3.26
C PHE A 237 14.03 14.62 2.05
N VAL A 238 13.86 13.32 1.78
CA VAL A 238 14.46 12.70 0.59
C VAL A 238 13.87 13.29 -0.69
N SER A 239 12.55 13.33 -0.84
CA SER A 239 11.94 13.76 -2.11
C SER A 239 12.19 15.23 -2.43
N ARG A 240 12.25 16.12 -1.42
CA ARG A 240 12.40 17.57 -1.60
C ARG A 240 13.82 18.08 -1.44
N MET A 241 14.65 17.45 -0.60
CA MET A 241 16.04 17.91 -0.38
C MET A 241 17.06 17.11 -1.16
N VAL A 242 16.92 15.78 -1.19
CA VAL A 242 17.94 14.89 -1.73
C VAL A 242 17.74 14.73 -3.24
N LEU A 243 16.52 14.40 -3.67
CA LEU A 243 16.23 14.13 -5.08
C LEU A 243 16.14 15.39 -5.95
N SER A 244 15.95 16.57 -5.35
CA SER A 244 15.91 17.85 -6.08
C SER A 244 17.29 18.39 -6.45
N GLN A 245 18.37 17.74 -5.98
CA GLN A 245 19.73 18.15 -6.29
C GLN A 245 20.17 17.65 -7.67
N ILE A 246 20.36 18.61 -8.56
CA ILE A 246 20.84 18.39 -9.93
C ILE A 246 22.36 18.57 -10.01
N THR A 247 22.97 19.25 -9.02
CA THR A 247 24.42 19.57 -9.02
C THR A 247 25.28 18.32 -8.81
N GLU A 248 26.25 18.12 -9.69
CA GLU A 248 27.26 17.08 -9.56
C GLU A 248 28.16 17.34 -8.35
N ARG A 249 28.44 16.30 -7.56
CA ARG A 249 29.40 16.40 -6.44
C ARG A 249 30.36 15.22 -6.46
N GLU A 250 31.64 15.51 -6.26
CA GLU A 250 32.61 14.47 -5.99
C GLU A 250 32.51 14.04 -4.52
N ILE A 251 32.17 12.77 -4.29
CA ILE A 251 32.16 12.17 -2.97
C ILE A 251 33.13 10.99 -3.02
N PHE A 252 34.20 11.02 -2.21
CA PHE A 252 35.25 10.00 -2.16
C PHE A 252 35.92 9.68 -3.52
N GLY A 253 36.11 10.68 -4.38
CA GLY A 253 36.74 10.49 -5.71
C GLY A 253 35.83 9.87 -6.78
N LEU A 254 34.54 9.73 -6.49
CA LEU A 254 33.50 9.34 -7.45
C LEU A 254 32.59 10.54 -7.73
N SER A 255 32.38 10.88 -9.00
CA SER A 255 31.37 11.86 -9.42
C SER A 255 29.98 11.31 -9.15
N PHE A 256 29.34 11.75 -8.07
CA PHE A 256 28.01 11.31 -7.66
C PHE A 256 26.97 12.38 -8.05
N THR A 257 26.07 12.00 -8.95
CA THR A 257 25.01 12.87 -9.48
C THR A 257 23.65 12.24 -9.21
N ILE A 258 22.76 12.89 -8.47
CA ILE A 258 21.46 12.27 -8.13
C ILE A 258 20.54 12.28 -9.35
N PHE A 259 20.39 13.44 -10.00
CA PHE A 259 19.72 13.60 -11.30
C PHE A 259 20.49 14.63 -12.16
N PRO A 260 21.57 14.26 -12.87
CA PRO A 260 22.47 15.19 -13.56
C PRO A 260 21.76 16.10 -14.60
N THR A 261 20.62 15.67 -15.15
CA THR A 261 19.77 16.47 -16.06
C THR A 261 18.32 16.58 -15.58
N GLY A 262 18.06 16.36 -14.29
CA GLY A 262 16.71 16.22 -13.74
C GLY A 262 16.04 14.88 -14.05
N GLN A 263 16.71 14.01 -14.81
CA GLN A 263 16.28 12.64 -15.13
C GLN A 263 17.45 11.66 -15.02
N ILE A 264 17.14 10.41 -14.69
CA ILE A 264 18.07 9.28 -14.79
C ILE A 264 17.47 8.23 -15.71
N ASN A 265 18.30 7.70 -16.59
CA ASN A 265 17.92 6.58 -17.45
C ASN A 265 18.40 5.28 -16.81
N ILE A 266 17.44 4.39 -16.53
CA ILE A 266 17.73 3.07 -15.98
C ILE A 266 17.30 2.04 -17.01
N PRO A 267 18.25 1.36 -17.66
CA PRO A 267 17.94 0.30 -18.60
C PRO A 267 17.37 -0.91 -17.85
N LYS A 268 16.63 -1.74 -18.59
CA LYS A 268 16.13 -3.01 -18.07
C LYS A 268 17.32 -3.93 -17.72
N PRO A 269 17.17 -4.76 -16.67
CA PRO A 269 18.23 -5.66 -16.26
C PRO A 269 18.56 -6.69 -17.34
N SER A 270 19.82 -7.11 -17.39
CA SER A 270 20.26 -8.27 -18.18
C SER A 270 21.00 -9.24 -17.27
N VAL A 271 20.61 -10.51 -17.25
CA VAL A 271 21.23 -11.53 -16.38
C VAL A 271 21.89 -12.60 -17.25
N GLY A 272 23.21 -12.51 -17.41
CA GLY A 272 23.97 -13.43 -18.24
C GLY A 272 23.48 -13.43 -19.70
N PRO A 273 23.13 -14.59 -20.29
CA PRO A 273 22.62 -14.66 -21.67
C PRO A 273 21.16 -14.19 -21.81
N PHE A 274 20.43 -13.99 -20.71
CA PHE A 274 19.04 -13.55 -20.75
C PHE A 274 18.94 -12.03 -20.77
N ASP A 275 18.46 -11.49 -21.90
CA ASP A 275 18.17 -10.07 -22.06
C ASP A 275 16.68 -9.80 -21.77
N PHE A 276 16.41 -8.96 -20.76
CA PHE A 276 15.05 -8.55 -20.39
C PHE A 276 14.64 -7.22 -21.03
N ASN A 277 15.28 -6.80 -22.12
CA ASN A 277 14.89 -5.57 -22.81
C ASN A 277 13.46 -5.62 -23.37
N SER A 278 13.00 -6.82 -23.78
CA SER A 278 11.61 -7.01 -24.22
C SER A 278 10.62 -6.70 -23.10
N LYS A 279 9.57 -5.92 -23.42
CA LYS A 279 8.50 -5.54 -22.49
C LYS A 279 7.83 -6.77 -21.86
N ASP A 280 7.70 -7.83 -22.64
CA ASP A 280 6.96 -9.04 -22.25
C ASP A 280 7.76 -9.88 -21.27
N THR A 281 9.04 -10.10 -21.60
CA THR A 281 9.97 -10.82 -20.74
C THR A 281 10.15 -10.09 -19.42
N PHE A 282 10.21 -8.75 -19.45
CA PHE A 282 10.34 -7.94 -18.25
C PHE A 282 9.08 -8.00 -17.36
N LEU A 283 7.87 -7.95 -17.94
CA LEU A 283 6.62 -8.16 -17.20
C LEU A 283 6.61 -9.53 -16.49
N MET A 284 7.02 -10.58 -17.18
CA MET A 284 7.10 -11.92 -16.60
C MET A 284 8.16 -12.01 -15.50
N LEU A 285 9.33 -11.38 -15.68
CA LEU A 285 10.36 -11.29 -14.64
C LEU A 285 9.83 -10.64 -13.37
N VAL A 286 9.18 -9.47 -13.48
CA VAL A 286 8.65 -8.76 -12.31
C VAL A 286 7.56 -9.57 -11.62
N THR A 287 6.73 -10.28 -12.39
CA THR A 287 5.66 -11.14 -11.86
C THR A 287 6.21 -12.35 -11.10
N VAL A 288 7.18 -13.05 -11.69
CA VAL A 288 7.85 -14.18 -11.02
C VAL A 288 8.57 -13.70 -9.77
N LEU A 289 9.25 -12.56 -9.83
CA LEU A 289 9.94 -11.98 -8.67
C LEU A 289 8.97 -11.59 -7.56
N PHE A 290 7.82 -10.98 -7.89
CA PHE A 290 6.76 -10.72 -6.92
C PHE A 290 6.28 -12.01 -6.26
N ALA A 291 5.99 -13.05 -7.05
CA ALA A 291 5.53 -14.35 -6.52
C ALA A 291 6.57 -14.98 -5.58
N LEU A 292 7.85 -14.97 -5.97
CA LEU A 292 8.95 -15.48 -5.14
C LEU A 292 9.10 -14.69 -3.83
N LEU A 293 9.03 -13.35 -3.89
CA LEU A 293 9.07 -12.51 -2.68
C LEU A 293 7.86 -12.76 -1.78
N ALA A 294 6.66 -12.89 -2.34
CA ALA A 294 5.46 -13.21 -1.57
C ALA A 294 5.59 -14.57 -0.86
N ILE A 295 6.08 -15.59 -1.56
CA ILE A 295 6.35 -16.93 -0.99
C ILE A 295 7.43 -16.85 0.09
N ALA A 296 8.51 -16.11 -0.15
CA ALA A 296 9.58 -15.90 0.84
C ALA A 296 9.03 -15.22 2.10
N LEU A 297 8.15 -14.22 1.97
CA LEU A 297 7.49 -13.58 3.11
C LEU A 297 6.53 -14.53 3.85
N VAL A 298 5.85 -15.44 3.15
CA VAL A 298 5.06 -16.50 3.80
C VAL A 298 5.95 -17.44 4.60
N PHE A 299 7.12 -17.82 4.06
CA PHE A 299 8.10 -18.62 4.79
C PHE A 299 8.63 -17.88 6.03
N VAL A 300 8.97 -16.59 5.89
CA VAL A 300 9.39 -15.73 7.01
C VAL A 300 8.30 -15.64 8.07
N ARG A 301 7.02 -15.54 7.67
CA ARG A 301 5.87 -15.49 8.58
C ARG A 301 5.70 -16.77 9.40
N HIS A 302 5.93 -17.94 8.79
CA HIS A 302 5.88 -19.24 9.49
C HIS A 302 7.14 -19.53 10.32
N SER A 303 8.25 -18.83 10.06
CA SER A 303 9.51 -19.02 10.79
C SER A 303 9.46 -18.52 12.24
N GLY A 304 10.47 -18.88 13.03
CA GLY A 304 10.67 -18.32 14.39
C GLY A 304 10.79 -16.79 14.39
N TYR A 305 11.34 -16.20 13.33
CA TYR A 305 11.41 -14.74 13.18
C TYR A 305 10.02 -14.12 13.02
N GLY A 306 9.16 -14.70 12.19
CA GLY A 306 7.78 -14.24 12.00
C GLY A 306 6.95 -14.31 13.29
N ARG A 307 7.11 -15.38 14.07
CA ARG A 307 6.45 -15.51 15.39
C ARG A 307 6.90 -14.41 16.37
N ARG A 308 8.18 -14.06 16.37
CA ARG A 308 8.71 -12.95 17.20
C ARG A 308 8.18 -11.58 16.73
N LEU A 309 8.04 -11.38 15.43
CA LEU A 309 7.42 -10.16 14.89
C LEU A 309 5.94 -10.05 15.27
N ALA A 310 5.19 -11.15 15.18
CA ALA A 310 3.79 -11.18 15.61
C ALA A 310 3.65 -10.86 17.12
N ALA A 311 4.48 -11.47 17.96
CA ALA A 311 4.51 -11.16 19.40
C ALA A 311 4.85 -9.67 19.65
N MET A 312 5.80 -9.11 18.89
CA MET A 312 6.17 -7.70 18.99
C MET A 312 5.02 -6.78 18.54
N LYS A 313 4.28 -7.16 17.48
CA LYS A 313 3.10 -6.43 17.01
C LYS A 313 1.98 -6.40 18.07
N ASP A 314 1.81 -7.50 18.80
CA ASP A 314 0.77 -7.62 19.84
C ASP A 314 1.14 -6.83 21.10
N SER A 315 2.33 -7.06 21.66
CA SER A 315 2.81 -6.31 22.82
C SER A 315 4.34 -6.22 22.85
N PRO A 316 4.91 -5.07 22.44
CA PRO A 316 6.35 -4.82 22.56
C PRO A 316 6.84 -4.86 24.02
N ALA A 317 5.97 -4.52 24.97
CA ALA A 317 6.31 -4.53 26.40
C ALA A 317 6.45 -5.97 26.93
N ALA A 318 5.50 -6.87 26.59
CA ALA A 318 5.60 -8.28 26.95
C ALA A 318 6.80 -8.97 26.28
N CYS A 319 7.14 -8.57 25.06
CA CYS A 319 8.33 -9.08 24.40
C CYS A 319 9.62 -8.77 25.17
N ALA A 320 9.70 -7.57 25.75
CA ALA A 320 10.86 -7.15 26.53
C ALA A 320 10.97 -7.91 27.86
N THR A 321 9.85 -8.26 28.53
CA THR A 321 9.87 -9.06 29.77
C THR A 321 10.29 -10.51 29.53
N LEU A 322 10.02 -11.05 28.33
CA LEU A 322 10.49 -12.36 27.89
C LEU A 322 11.96 -12.37 27.41
N GLY A 323 12.71 -11.29 27.62
CA GLY A 323 14.12 -11.18 27.24
C GLY A 323 14.38 -11.00 25.75
N MET A 324 13.35 -10.75 24.93
CA MET A 324 13.53 -10.54 23.50
C MET A 324 14.03 -9.12 23.22
N SER A 325 15.06 -9.00 22.38
CA SER A 325 15.56 -7.69 21.96
C SER A 325 14.66 -7.06 20.89
N VAL A 326 13.68 -6.26 21.33
CA VAL A 326 12.78 -5.49 20.45
C VAL A 326 13.56 -4.62 19.45
N VAL A 327 14.69 -4.05 19.89
CA VAL A 327 15.57 -3.23 19.04
C VAL A 327 16.07 -4.00 17.82
N ARG A 328 16.63 -5.21 18.02
CA ARG A 328 17.15 -6.02 16.90
C ARG A 328 16.04 -6.43 15.93
N LEU A 329 14.86 -6.79 16.46
CA LEU A 329 13.71 -7.16 15.63
C LEU A 329 13.20 -5.99 14.79
N LYS A 330 13.09 -4.79 15.38
CA LYS A 330 12.70 -3.57 14.64
C LYS A 330 13.72 -3.19 13.57
N LEU A 331 15.02 -3.21 13.90
CA LEU A 331 16.07 -2.91 12.93
C LEU A 331 16.05 -3.89 11.76
N SER A 332 16.01 -5.20 12.04
CA SER A 332 16.03 -6.22 10.98
C SER A 332 14.81 -6.15 10.08
N VAL A 333 13.61 -5.89 10.61
CA VAL A 333 12.41 -5.79 9.79
C VAL A 333 12.38 -4.50 8.96
N PHE A 334 12.90 -3.39 9.49
CA PHE A 334 13.06 -2.15 8.73
C PHE A 334 14.06 -2.33 7.59
N MET A 335 15.20 -2.98 7.85
CA MET A 335 16.21 -3.30 6.83
C MET A 335 15.62 -4.13 5.69
N LEU A 336 14.92 -5.22 6.03
CA LEU A 336 14.29 -6.10 5.04
C LEU A 336 13.19 -5.39 4.25
N SER A 337 12.36 -4.58 4.92
CA SER A 337 11.32 -3.77 4.26
C SER A 337 11.94 -2.75 3.31
N ALA A 338 12.94 -1.98 3.76
CA ALA A 338 13.64 -1.00 2.94
C ALA A 338 14.33 -1.65 1.73
N ALA A 339 14.91 -2.85 1.88
CA ALA A 339 15.48 -3.61 0.78
C ALA A 339 14.43 -4.01 -0.28
N ILE A 340 13.27 -4.52 0.15
CA ILE A 340 12.18 -4.90 -0.77
C ILE A 340 11.59 -3.65 -1.46
N ALA A 341 11.42 -2.55 -0.73
CA ALA A 341 11.00 -1.27 -1.29
C ALA A 341 12.01 -0.74 -2.32
N GLY A 342 13.30 -0.84 -2.01
CA GLY A 342 14.40 -0.49 -2.90
C GLY A 342 14.39 -1.30 -4.19
N LEU A 343 14.25 -2.62 -4.09
CA LEU A 343 14.13 -3.52 -5.24
C LEU A 343 12.94 -3.14 -6.13
N GLY A 344 11.78 -2.88 -5.53
CA GLY A 344 10.60 -2.42 -6.26
C GLY A 344 10.82 -1.07 -6.96
N GLY A 345 11.52 -0.14 -6.31
CA GLY A 345 11.88 1.17 -6.89
C GLY A 345 12.84 1.08 -8.08
N ILE A 346 13.86 0.22 -7.99
CA ILE A 346 14.79 -0.03 -9.10
C ILE A 346 14.05 -0.60 -10.30
N LEU A 347 13.16 -1.59 -10.08
CA LEU A 347 12.38 -2.20 -11.16
C LEU A 347 11.33 -1.26 -11.75
N MET A 348 10.68 -0.44 -10.91
CA MET A 348 9.77 0.61 -11.37
C MET A 348 10.51 1.59 -12.29
N SER A 349 11.75 1.93 -11.94
CA SER A 349 12.57 2.86 -12.71
C SER A 349 13.06 2.26 -14.00
N ALA A 350 13.50 1.00 -13.97
CA ALA A 350 13.84 0.22 -15.16
C ALA A 350 12.66 0.07 -16.12
N GLN A 351 11.43 0.03 -15.59
CA GLN A 351 10.24 -0.02 -16.41
C GLN A 351 9.92 1.32 -17.08
N ALA A 352 10.06 2.42 -16.34
CA ALA A 352 9.83 3.75 -16.88
C ALA A 352 10.88 4.13 -17.93
N GLY A 353 12.08 3.57 -17.84
CA GLY A 353 13.24 3.88 -18.69
C GLY A 353 13.87 5.21 -18.29
N ASN A 354 13.09 6.28 -18.23
CA ASN A 354 13.52 7.57 -17.68
C ASN A 354 12.68 7.94 -16.46
N VAL A 355 13.37 8.32 -15.38
CA VAL A 355 12.74 8.66 -14.11
C VAL A 355 13.12 10.06 -13.68
N THR A 356 12.13 10.82 -13.23
CA THR A 356 12.26 12.10 -12.56
C THR A 356 12.04 11.94 -11.04
N ALA A 357 12.49 12.91 -10.25
CA ALA A 357 12.26 12.94 -8.81
C ALA A 357 10.77 12.83 -8.41
N ASP A 358 9.85 13.32 -9.25
CA ASP A 358 8.40 13.29 -8.99
C ASP A 358 7.82 11.88 -8.88
N ARG A 359 8.48 10.87 -9.47
CA ARG A 359 8.06 9.46 -9.37
C ARG A 359 8.25 8.88 -7.97
N PHE A 360 8.95 9.58 -7.08
CA PHE A 360 9.23 9.14 -5.72
C PHE A 360 8.62 10.06 -4.65
N ASP A 361 7.52 10.74 -4.99
CA ASP A 361 6.86 11.66 -4.05
C ASP A 361 6.24 10.95 -2.83
N ILE A 362 6.16 11.67 -1.72
CA ILE A 362 5.57 11.19 -0.47
C ILE A 362 4.08 10.88 -0.63
N LEU A 363 3.37 11.65 -1.46
CA LEU A 363 1.94 11.48 -1.69
C LEU A 363 1.64 10.11 -2.32
N LEU A 364 2.55 9.64 -3.18
CA LEU A 364 2.47 8.32 -3.78
C LEU A 364 2.73 7.22 -2.74
N SER A 365 3.68 7.43 -1.83
CA SER A 365 3.92 6.50 -0.71
C SER A 365 2.72 6.44 0.25
N LEU A 366 2.08 7.57 0.53
CA LEU A 366 0.85 7.65 1.33
C LEU A 366 -0.30 6.91 0.66
N SER A 367 -0.51 7.17 -0.64
CA SER A 367 -1.56 6.52 -1.43
C SER A 367 -1.36 5.01 -1.49
N LEU A 368 -0.11 4.57 -1.71
CA LEU A 368 0.25 3.15 -1.71
C LEU A 368 0.00 2.51 -0.35
N MET A 369 0.39 3.18 0.74
CA MET A 369 0.10 2.71 2.11
C MET A 369 -1.41 2.58 2.33
N MET A 370 -2.19 3.62 2.06
CA MET A 370 -3.64 3.61 2.25
C MET A 370 -4.31 2.47 1.47
N ILE A 371 -4.00 2.31 0.19
CA ILE A 371 -4.59 1.23 -0.64
C ILE A 371 -4.09 -0.14 -0.16
N THR A 372 -2.85 -0.27 0.31
CA THR A 372 -2.36 -1.54 0.87
C THR A 372 -3.10 -1.91 2.14
N VAL A 373 -3.38 -0.93 3.01
CA VAL A 373 -4.16 -1.19 4.23
C VAL A 373 -5.62 -1.54 3.88
N VAL A 374 -6.23 -0.82 2.93
CA VAL A 374 -7.57 -1.15 2.40
C VAL A 374 -7.58 -2.54 1.77
N GLY A 375 -6.58 -2.90 0.97
CA GLY A 375 -6.47 -4.22 0.37
C GLY A 375 -6.31 -5.33 1.41
N GLY A 376 -5.84 -4.99 2.60
CA GLY A 376 -5.61 -5.91 3.71
C GLY A 376 -4.13 -6.04 4.00
N ILE A 377 -3.63 -5.23 4.95
CA ILE A 377 -2.21 -5.11 5.27
C ILE A 377 -1.58 -6.43 5.76
N GLY A 378 -2.37 -7.38 6.25
CA GLY A 378 -1.91 -8.69 6.72
C GLY A 378 -1.86 -9.78 5.65
N TYR A 379 -2.20 -9.48 4.39
CA TYR A 379 -2.19 -10.42 3.28
C TYR A 379 -1.18 -10.01 2.20
N MET A 380 -0.41 -10.96 1.69
CA MET A 380 0.49 -10.73 0.55
C MET A 380 -0.29 -10.38 -0.72
N SER A 381 -1.51 -10.92 -0.88
CA SER A 381 -2.44 -10.53 -1.93
C SER A 381 -2.96 -9.10 -1.78
N GLY A 382 -2.95 -8.53 -0.56
CA GLY A 382 -3.23 -7.12 -0.33
C GLY A 382 -2.21 -6.19 -0.98
N ALA A 383 -0.93 -6.60 -1.03
CA ALA A 383 0.10 -5.87 -1.78
C ALA A 383 -0.11 -5.95 -3.30
N LEU A 384 -0.49 -7.13 -3.81
CA LEU A 384 -0.85 -7.30 -5.23
C LEU A 384 -2.02 -6.39 -5.60
N PHE A 385 -3.07 -6.42 -4.77
CA PHE A 385 -4.23 -5.55 -4.90
C PHE A 385 -3.83 -4.08 -4.95
N ALA A 386 -2.95 -3.63 -4.04
CA ALA A 386 -2.53 -2.24 -3.99
C ALA A 386 -1.79 -1.79 -5.25
N GLY A 387 -0.86 -2.59 -5.76
CA GLY A 387 -0.15 -2.26 -7.01
C GLY A 387 -1.08 -2.22 -8.22
N ILE A 388 -1.94 -3.23 -8.37
CA ILE A 388 -2.94 -3.29 -9.46
C ILE A 388 -3.93 -2.13 -9.36
N PHE A 389 -4.45 -1.85 -8.17
CA PHE A 389 -5.44 -0.81 -7.96
C PHE A 389 -4.87 0.59 -8.20
N LEU A 390 -3.70 0.88 -7.62
CA LEU A 390 -3.08 2.20 -7.72
C LEU A 390 -2.72 2.56 -9.17
N VAL A 391 -2.30 1.57 -9.96
CA VAL A 391 -1.78 1.81 -11.32
C VAL A 391 -2.76 1.35 -12.37
N ALA A 392 -2.98 0.05 -12.50
CA ALA A 392 -3.73 -0.51 -13.62
C ALA A 392 -5.21 -0.14 -13.59
N PHE A 393 -5.84 -0.20 -12.42
CA PHE A 393 -7.27 0.14 -12.28
C PHE A 393 -7.52 1.64 -12.49
N ILE A 394 -6.73 2.50 -11.85
CA ILE A 394 -6.88 3.97 -11.98
C ILE A 394 -6.59 4.42 -13.43
N GLU A 395 -5.52 3.94 -14.04
CA GLU A 395 -5.18 4.29 -15.43
C GLU A 395 -6.26 3.80 -16.40
N MET A 396 -6.79 2.60 -16.15
CA MET A 396 -7.91 2.08 -16.93
C MET A 396 -9.15 2.96 -16.79
N LEU A 397 -9.55 3.30 -15.57
CA LEU A 397 -10.72 4.14 -15.35
C LEU A 397 -10.54 5.54 -15.98
N ASN A 398 -9.36 6.13 -15.85
CA ASN A 398 -9.04 7.41 -16.48
C ASN A 398 -9.06 7.34 -18.01
N GLY A 399 -8.51 6.28 -18.60
CA GLY A 399 -8.58 6.04 -20.04
C GLY A 399 -10.02 5.93 -20.54
N ALA A 400 -10.89 5.27 -19.76
CA ALA A 400 -12.29 5.09 -20.12
C ALA A 400 -13.04 6.43 -20.11
N LEU A 401 -12.89 7.19 -19.02
CA LEU A 401 -13.53 8.49 -18.86
C LEU A 401 -13.03 9.50 -19.89
N LYS A 402 -11.73 9.53 -20.19
CA LYS A 402 -11.17 10.39 -21.25
C LYS A 402 -11.71 10.03 -22.62
N LYS A 403 -11.86 8.73 -22.92
CA LYS A 403 -12.47 8.30 -24.18
C LYS A 403 -13.93 8.76 -24.28
N PHE A 404 -14.72 8.58 -23.22
CA PHE A 404 -16.10 9.09 -23.21
C PHE A 404 -16.18 10.61 -23.29
N ALA A 405 -15.21 11.33 -22.72
CA ALA A 405 -15.13 12.79 -22.85
C ALA A 405 -14.96 13.24 -24.31
N VAL A 406 -14.18 12.48 -25.09
CA VAL A 406 -13.98 12.71 -26.53
C VAL A 406 -15.20 12.28 -27.35
N ASP A 407 -15.75 11.10 -27.06
CA ASP A 407 -16.91 10.55 -27.79
C ASP A 407 -18.19 11.38 -27.54
N TYR A 408 -18.33 11.98 -26.35
CA TYR A 408 -19.47 12.80 -25.92
C TYR A 408 -19.02 14.22 -25.53
N SER A 409 -18.58 15.01 -26.50
CA SER A 409 -18.05 16.37 -26.29
C SER A 409 -18.98 17.31 -25.51
N ALA A 410 -20.30 17.16 -25.64
CA ALA A 410 -21.29 17.93 -24.87
C ALA A 410 -21.22 17.70 -23.35
N LEU A 411 -20.67 16.56 -22.91
CA LEU A 411 -20.52 16.17 -21.50
C LEU A 411 -19.05 16.12 -21.06
N GLU A 412 -18.12 16.67 -21.86
CA GLU A 412 -16.68 16.62 -21.61
C GLU A 412 -16.33 17.10 -20.20
N ALA A 413 -16.89 18.24 -19.78
CA ALA A 413 -16.66 18.81 -18.45
C ALA A 413 -17.05 17.85 -17.31
N ILE A 414 -18.13 17.09 -17.47
CA ILE A 414 -18.60 16.10 -16.48
C ILE A 414 -17.63 14.92 -16.43
N PHE A 415 -17.22 14.38 -17.58
CA PHE A 415 -16.25 13.28 -17.62
C PHE A 415 -14.88 13.70 -17.07
N MET A 416 -14.41 14.92 -17.37
CA MET A 416 -13.16 15.46 -16.83
C MET A 416 -13.24 15.76 -15.32
N PHE A 417 -14.41 16.13 -14.80
CA PHE A 417 -14.66 16.15 -13.36
C PHE A 417 -14.48 14.77 -12.74
N PHE A 418 -15.05 13.72 -13.35
CA PHE A 418 -14.86 12.34 -12.87
C PHE A 418 -13.39 11.88 -12.96
N VAL A 419 -12.65 12.24 -14.01
CA VAL A 419 -11.19 11.97 -14.09
C VAL A 419 -10.47 12.60 -12.91
N SER A 420 -10.81 13.85 -12.58
CA SER A 420 -10.23 14.54 -11.42
C SER A 420 -10.64 13.87 -10.10
N ALA A 421 -11.89 13.43 -9.97
CA ALA A 421 -12.38 12.70 -8.80
C ALA A 421 -11.67 11.35 -8.60
N VAL A 422 -11.32 10.65 -9.70
CA VAL A 422 -10.57 9.38 -9.66
C VAL A 422 -9.21 9.54 -8.98
N THR A 423 -8.55 10.69 -9.14
CA THR A 423 -7.25 10.95 -8.48
C THR A 423 -7.34 11.01 -6.95
N VAL A 424 -8.52 11.32 -6.39
CA VAL A 424 -8.76 11.41 -4.95
C VAL A 424 -9.27 10.09 -4.37
N LEU A 425 -9.62 9.11 -5.21
CA LEU A 425 -10.11 7.80 -4.77
C LEU A 425 -9.21 7.10 -3.74
N PRO A 426 -7.87 7.05 -3.89
CA PRO A 426 -7.01 6.43 -2.89
C PRO A 426 -7.21 7.03 -1.48
N ALA A 427 -7.45 8.34 -1.39
CA ALA A 427 -7.67 9.03 -0.14
C ALA A 427 -9.06 8.77 0.45
N THR A 428 -10.11 8.75 -0.40
CA THR A 428 -11.50 8.53 0.07
C THR A 428 -11.76 7.08 0.48
N ILE A 429 -11.14 6.12 -0.19
CA ILE A 429 -11.21 4.69 0.16
C ILE A 429 -10.61 4.46 1.55
N GLY A 430 -9.65 5.28 1.98
CA GLY A 430 -9.15 5.26 3.36
C GLY A 430 -10.23 5.45 4.44
N ILE A 431 -11.33 6.13 4.11
CA ILE A 431 -12.44 6.36 5.04
C ILE A 431 -13.28 5.08 5.21
N THR A 432 -13.34 4.21 4.20
CA THR A 432 -14.13 2.97 4.25
C THR A 432 -13.48 1.89 5.12
N MET A 433 -12.17 2.01 5.44
CA MET A 433 -11.48 1.12 6.38
C MET A 433 -12.13 1.03 7.77
N GLY A 434 -12.85 2.08 8.20
CA GLY A 434 -13.60 2.04 9.46
C GLY A 434 -14.72 1.00 9.45
N LYS A 435 -15.17 0.55 8.27
CA LYS A 435 -16.25 -0.44 8.09
C LYS A 435 -15.73 -1.87 7.91
N SER A 436 -14.59 -2.07 7.24
CA SER A 436 -13.99 -3.40 7.02
C SER A 436 -12.50 -3.44 7.43
N PRO A 437 -12.20 -3.72 8.73
CA PRO A 437 -10.83 -3.77 9.24
C PRO A 437 -9.97 -4.89 8.63
N SER A 438 -10.60 -5.95 8.10
CA SER A 438 -9.97 -7.11 7.46
C SER A 438 -9.38 -6.80 6.07
N GLY A 439 -9.86 -5.73 5.43
CA GLY A 439 -9.48 -5.30 4.09
C GLY A 439 -10.27 -5.96 2.96
N ALA A 440 -10.34 -5.28 1.82
CA ALA A 440 -11.11 -5.65 0.64
C ALA A 440 -10.75 -7.03 0.06
N VAL A 441 -9.48 -7.44 0.12
CA VAL A 441 -9.10 -8.78 -0.38
C VAL A 441 -9.68 -9.88 0.49
N ASN A 442 -9.80 -9.66 1.81
CA ASN A 442 -10.47 -10.62 2.68
C ASN A 442 -11.95 -10.74 2.30
N ASP A 443 -12.63 -9.59 2.13
CA ASP A 443 -14.05 -9.54 1.75
C ASP A 443 -14.30 -10.23 0.40
N ILE A 444 -13.42 -10.03 -0.59
CA ILE A 444 -13.47 -10.70 -1.90
C ILE A 444 -13.29 -12.22 -1.74
N VAL A 445 -12.28 -12.66 -0.99
CA VAL A 445 -12.00 -14.09 -0.77
C VAL A 445 -13.14 -14.76 -0.01
N GLU A 446 -13.71 -14.09 0.99
CA GLU A 446 -14.85 -14.60 1.74
C GLU A 446 -16.09 -14.71 0.85
N GLY A 447 -16.38 -13.69 0.03
CA GLY A 447 -17.46 -13.72 -0.94
C GLY A 447 -17.35 -14.89 -1.93
N PHE A 448 -16.15 -15.14 -2.46
CA PHE A 448 -15.89 -16.33 -3.28
C PHE A 448 -16.01 -17.65 -2.51
N SER A 449 -15.58 -17.68 -1.24
CA SER A 449 -15.69 -18.88 -0.43
C SER A 449 -17.14 -19.29 -0.15
N ARG A 450 -18.05 -18.30 0.01
CA ARG A 450 -19.50 -18.54 0.15
C ARG A 450 -20.09 -19.14 -1.13
N LEU A 451 -19.58 -18.74 -2.30
CA LEU A 451 -20.03 -19.27 -3.59
C LEU A 451 -19.44 -20.63 -3.96
N LYS A 452 -18.46 -21.15 -3.20
CA LYS A 452 -17.75 -22.40 -3.51
C LYS A 452 -18.69 -23.61 -3.60
N ASP A 453 -19.74 -23.64 -2.78
CA ASP A 453 -20.71 -24.73 -2.75
C ASP A 453 -21.77 -24.61 -3.87
N ALA A 454 -21.95 -23.41 -4.43
CA ALA A 454 -22.76 -23.15 -5.62
C ALA A 454 -21.97 -23.38 -6.91
N LYS A 455 -21.52 -24.62 -7.15
CA LYS A 455 -20.71 -25.03 -8.32
C LYS A 455 -21.21 -24.46 -9.67
N PRO A 456 -22.52 -24.45 -9.99
CA PRO A 456 -22.99 -23.88 -11.26
C PRO A 456 -22.69 -22.39 -11.41
N VAL A 457 -22.76 -21.60 -10.34
CA VAL A 457 -22.46 -20.15 -10.36
C VAL A 457 -20.97 -19.92 -10.56
N MET A 458 -20.13 -20.73 -9.91
CA MET A 458 -18.69 -20.67 -10.08
C MET A 458 -18.25 -21.08 -11.50
N TYR A 459 -18.85 -22.14 -12.06
CA TYR A 459 -18.58 -22.57 -13.44
C TYR A 459 -19.10 -21.57 -14.47
N SER A 460 -20.27 -20.97 -14.25
CA SER A 460 -20.78 -19.93 -15.16
C SER A 460 -19.90 -18.70 -15.16
N MET A 461 -19.36 -18.31 -14.00
CA MET A 461 -18.43 -17.20 -13.88
C MET A 461 -17.10 -17.46 -14.58
N ILE A 462 -16.48 -18.62 -14.33
CA ILE A 462 -15.24 -19.00 -15.02
C ILE A 462 -15.49 -19.13 -16.52
N GLY A 463 -16.62 -19.72 -16.91
CA GLY A 463 -17.05 -19.84 -18.30
C GLY A 463 -17.23 -18.48 -18.97
N LEU A 464 -17.85 -17.52 -18.30
CA LEU A 464 -18.00 -16.14 -18.79
C LEU A 464 -16.65 -15.47 -19.01
N GLU A 465 -15.72 -15.62 -18.07
CA GLU A 465 -14.36 -15.06 -18.19
C GLU A 465 -13.58 -15.71 -19.34
N VAL A 466 -13.67 -17.03 -19.49
CA VAL A 466 -13.02 -17.80 -20.57
C VAL A 466 -13.61 -17.44 -21.94
N ILE A 467 -14.93 -17.28 -22.03
CA ILE A 467 -15.61 -16.84 -23.27
C ILE A 467 -15.21 -15.41 -23.60
N ALA A 468 -15.22 -14.50 -22.63
CA ALA A 468 -14.79 -13.12 -22.83
C ALA A 468 -13.33 -13.05 -23.29
N TYR A 469 -12.46 -13.88 -22.71
CA TYR A 469 -11.07 -14.03 -23.13
C TYR A 469 -10.96 -14.53 -24.57
N ALA A 470 -11.66 -15.62 -24.92
CA ALA A 470 -11.65 -16.18 -26.26
C ALA A 470 -12.15 -15.18 -27.32
N LEU A 471 -13.23 -14.45 -27.03
CA LEU A 471 -13.77 -13.41 -27.89
C LEU A 471 -12.81 -12.21 -28.05
N THR A 472 -12.00 -11.93 -27.03
CA THR A 472 -10.98 -10.88 -27.10
C THR A 472 -9.80 -11.33 -27.96
N VAL A 473 -9.37 -12.59 -27.83
CA VAL A 473 -8.33 -13.18 -28.67
C VAL A 473 -8.74 -13.20 -30.15
N THR A 474 -10.02 -13.48 -30.45
CA THR A 474 -10.54 -13.46 -31.82
C THR A 474 -10.81 -12.04 -32.37
N GLY A 475 -10.61 -11.00 -31.56
CA GLY A 475 -10.83 -9.61 -31.93
C GLY A 475 -12.29 -9.18 -31.99
N VAL A 476 -13.22 -10.04 -31.55
CA VAL A 476 -14.66 -9.72 -31.48
C VAL A 476 -14.94 -8.74 -30.34
N LEU A 477 -14.29 -8.92 -29.19
CA LEU A 477 -14.32 -7.99 -28.08
C LEU A 477 -13.05 -7.16 -28.04
N THR A 478 -13.20 -5.86 -27.77
CA THR A 478 -12.02 -5.03 -27.46
C THR A 478 -11.52 -5.30 -26.04
N ASN A 479 -10.23 -5.06 -25.82
CA ASN A 479 -9.56 -5.21 -24.52
C ASN A 479 -10.29 -4.51 -23.35
N TRP A 480 -11.07 -3.46 -23.65
CA TRP A 480 -11.85 -2.73 -22.68
C TRP A 480 -13.07 -3.49 -22.18
N HIS A 481 -13.78 -4.16 -23.07
CA HIS A 481 -14.93 -4.97 -22.69
C HIS A 481 -14.50 -6.14 -21.82
N PHE A 482 -13.36 -6.76 -22.15
CA PHE A 482 -12.75 -7.78 -21.32
C PHE A 482 -12.43 -7.25 -19.91
N ALA A 483 -11.73 -6.12 -19.81
CA ALA A 483 -11.34 -5.59 -18.51
C ALA A 483 -12.53 -5.20 -17.63
N ILE A 484 -13.60 -4.64 -18.21
CA ILE A 484 -14.86 -4.36 -17.50
C ILE A 484 -15.50 -5.66 -17.01
N ALA A 485 -15.58 -6.69 -17.87
CA ALA A 485 -16.11 -7.99 -17.48
C ALA A 485 -15.33 -8.59 -16.30
N THR A 486 -13.99 -8.55 -16.36
CA THR A 486 -13.12 -9.02 -15.28
C THR A 486 -13.34 -8.25 -13.97
N ILE A 487 -13.51 -6.92 -14.01
CA ILE A 487 -13.81 -6.13 -12.80
C ILE A 487 -15.16 -6.55 -12.21
N VAL A 488 -16.19 -6.72 -13.04
CA VAL A 488 -17.52 -7.13 -12.57
C VAL A 488 -17.44 -8.51 -11.92
N VAL A 489 -16.74 -9.45 -12.55
CA VAL A 489 -16.52 -10.79 -12.02
C VAL A 489 -15.73 -10.77 -10.70
N LEU A 490 -14.68 -9.97 -10.60
CA LEU A 490 -13.78 -9.97 -9.45
C LEU A 490 -14.31 -9.20 -8.24
N PHE A 491 -15.10 -8.14 -8.46
CA PHE A 491 -15.58 -7.26 -7.39
C PHE A 491 -17.08 -7.34 -7.13
N VAL A 492 -17.90 -7.40 -8.18
CA VAL A 492 -19.37 -7.33 -8.05
C VAL A 492 -19.94 -8.70 -7.68
N VAL A 493 -19.45 -9.77 -8.30
CA VAL A 493 -19.95 -11.13 -8.03
C VAL A 493 -19.71 -11.55 -6.57
N PRO A 494 -18.53 -11.35 -5.95
CA PRO A 494 -18.32 -11.67 -4.53
C PRO A 494 -19.16 -10.81 -3.59
N ALA A 495 -19.32 -9.52 -3.89
CA ALA A 495 -20.14 -8.61 -3.10
C ALA A 495 -21.63 -9.02 -3.12
N LEU A 496 -22.11 -9.57 -4.23
CA LEU A 496 -23.46 -10.14 -4.36
C LEU A 496 -23.52 -11.62 -3.96
N GLY A 497 -22.39 -12.24 -3.67
CA GLY A 497 -22.24 -13.68 -3.50
C GLY A 497 -23.15 -14.24 -2.42
N GLY A 498 -23.31 -13.53 -1.29
CA GLY A 498 -24.24 -13.93 -0.23
C GLY A 498 -25.69 -14.02 -0.70
N LYS A 499 -26.19 -12.99 -1.39
CA LYS A 499 -27.57 -12.95 -1.92
C LYS A 499 -27.80 -13.97 -3.03
N ILE A 500 -26.81 -14.16 -3.91
CA ILE A 500 -26.87 -15.15 -5.00
C ILE A 500 -26.86 -16.57 -4.44
N TYR A 501 -26.00 -16.83 -3.45
CA TYR A 501 -25.88 -18.12 -2.78
C TYR A 501 -27.15 -18.48 -2.00
N GLU A 502 -27.70 -17.53 -1.22
CA GLU A 502 -28.95 -17.70 -0.49
C GLU A 502 -30.10 -18.05 -1.44
N LYS A 503 -30.26 -17.29 -2.53
CA LYS A 503 -31.28 -17.56 -3.56
C LYS A 503 -31.09 -18.92 -4.24
N TYR A 504 -29.84 -19.35 -4.46
CA TYR A 504 -29.53 -20.67 -5.01
C TYR A 504 -29.88 -21.80 -4.04
N MET A 505 -29.51 -21.67 -2.77
CA MET A 505 -29.77 -22.69 -1.74
C MET A 505 -31.27 -22.83 -1.45
N LEU A 506 -31.98 -21.71 -1.32
CA LEU A 506 -33.45 -21.70 -1.20
C LEU A 506 -34.12 -22.39 -2.39
N LYS A 507 -33.66 -22.13 -3.62
CA LYS A 507 -34.23 -22.74 -4.82
C LYS A 507 -33.93 -24.23 -4.95
N LYS A 508 -32.74 -24.68 -4.54
CA LYS A 508 -32.28 -26.06 -4.74
C LYS A 508 -32.68 -27.02 -3.63
N PHE A 509 -32.66 -26.56 -2.38
CA PHE A 509 -32.88 -27.41 -1.22
C PHE A 509 -34.10 -27.00 -0.40
N GLY A 510 -34.72 -25.85 -0.66
CA GLY A 510 -35.87 -25.35 0.12
C GLY A 510 -35.51 -24.94 1.54
N VAL A 511 -34.23 -25.02 1.94
CA VAL A 511 -33.73 -24.65 3.26
C VAL A 511 -32.81 -23.44 3.12
N PRO A 512 -32.92 -22.43 3.99
CA PRO A 512 -31.93 -21.36 4.05
C PRO A 512 -30.54 -21.96 4.31
N PRO A 513 -29.47 -21.34 3.79
CA PRO A 513 -28.12 -21.86 3.97
C PRO A 513 -27.82 -22.06 5.47
N PRO A 514 -27.08 -23.11 5.85
CA PRO A 514 -26.70 -23.30 7.25
C PRO A 514 -25.87 -22.09 7.69
N VAL A 515 -26.46 -21.27 8.55
CA VAL A 515 -25.79 -20.11 9.15
C VAL A 515 -24.71 -20.68 10.08
N PRO A 516 -23.43 -20.26 9.94
CA PRO A 516 -22.39 -20.66 10.88
C PRO A 516 -22.89 -20.41 12.31
N ALA A 517 -22.65 -21.34 13.23
CA ALA A 517 -23.19 -21.24 14.59
C ALA A 517 -22.86 -19.90 15.29
N GLU A 518 -21.73 -19.29 14.94
CA GLU A 518 -21.28 -17.97 15.43
C GLU A 518 -22.09 -16.75 14.90
N LEU A 519 -22.94 -16.94 13.89
CA LEU A 519 -23.77 -15.90 13.27
C LEU A 519 -25.28 -16.09 13.52
N ILE A 520 -25.66 -17.20 14.18
CA ILE A 520 -27.03 -17.42 14.68
C ILE A 520 -27.31 -16.39 15.79
N GLY A 521 -28.42 -15.67 15.69
CA GLY A 521 -28.76 -14.51 16.54
C GLY A 521 -28.47 -13.14 15.88
N ILE A 522 -27.67 -13.09 14.82
CA ILE A 522 -27.39 -11.88 14.03
C ILE A 522 -28.05 -11.96 12.65
N GLU A 523 -27.79 -13.04 11.90
CA GLU A 523 -28.31 -13.23 10.54
C GLU A 523 -29.69 -13.91 10.52
N ARG A 524 -29.98 -14.78 11.49
CA ARG A 524 -31.32 -15.34 11.75
C ARG A 524 -31.59 -15.36 13.26
N PRO A 525 -32.84 -15.13 13.73
CA PRO A 525 -33.19 -15.31 15.13
C PRO A 525 -32.97 -16.77 15.55
N TYR A 526 -32.66 -17.00 16.82
CA TYR A 526 -32.50 -18.34 17.39
C TYR A 526 -33.80 -19.14 17.22
N THR A 527 -33.71 -20.32 16.62
CA THR A 527 -34.82 -21.28 16.61
C THR A 527 -34.85 -22.09 17.89
N ASP A 528 -35.99 -22.68 18.24
CA ASP A 528 -36.11 -23.51 19.46
C ASP A 528 -35.11 -24.67 19.48
N ASP A 529 -34.78 -25.24 18.31
CA ASP A 529 -33.73 -26.26 18.16
C ASP A 529 -32.32 -25.71 18.43
N ASP A 530 -32.03 -24.45 18.05
CA ASP A 530 -30.72 -23.83 18.30
C ASP A 530 -30.55 -23.57 19.80
N LEU A 531 -31.63 -23.12 20.47
CA LEU A 531 -31.66 -22.92 21.91
C LEU A 531 -31.49 -24.26 22.64
N ALA A 532 -32.16 -25.32 22.20
CA ALA A 532 -32.02 -26.66 22.77
C ALA A 532 -30.61 -27.23 22.60
N ASP A 533 -29.99 -27.07 21.42
CA ASP A 533 -28.59 -27.48 21.21
C ASP A 533 -27.60 -26.63 22.01
N MET A 534 -27.84 -25.33 22.15
CA MET A 534 -27.04 -24.44 23.01
C MET A 534 -27.16 -24.82 24.48
N ASP A 535 -28.37 -25.07 24.97
CA ASP A 535 -28.64 -25.51 26.33
C ASP A 535 -27.97 -26.85 26.60
N ARG A 536 -28.00 -27.77 25.64
CA ARG A 536 -27.33 -29.07 25.74
C ARG A 536 -25.81 -28.95 25.80
N VAL A 537 -25.22 -28.11 24.97
CA VAL A 537 -23.76 -27.89 24.96
C VAL A 537 -23.29 -27.14 26.21
N LEU A 538 -24.11 -26.23 26.73
CA LEU A 538 -23.83 -25.46 27.95
C LEU A 538 -24.19 -26.23 29.24
N GLY A 539 -24.81 -27.41 29.12
CA GLY A 539 -25.26 -28.22 30.27
C GLY A 539 -26.44 -27.61 31.03
N LEU A 540 -27.23 -26.77 30.37
CA LEU A 540 -28.40 -26.07 30.92
C LEU A 540 -29.70 -26.88 30.81
N ASP A 541 -29.67 -28.05 30.17
CA ASP A 541 -30.81 -28.99 30.00
C ASP A 541 -31.55 -29.34 31.31
N ALA A 542 -30.93 -29.11 32.48
CA ALA A 542 -31.51 -29.39 33.79
C ALA A 542 -32.38 -28.25 34.36
N VAL A 543 -32.41 -27.06 33.74
CA VAL A 543 -33.20 -25.92 34.26
C VAL A 543 -34.54 -25.84 33.54
N VAL A 544 -35.52 -26.58 34.06
CA VAL A 544 -36.92 -26.45 33.65
C VAL A 544 -37.43 -25.07 34.07
N LEU A 545 -37.64 -24.16 33.10
CA LEU A 545 -38.43 -22.95 33.35
C LEU A 545 -39.89 -23.36 33.57
N PRO A 546 -40.58 -22.88 34.63
CA PRO A 546 -41.96 -23.28 34.90
C PRO A 546 -42.88 -22.75 33.78
N GLY A 547 -43.56 -23.66 33.07
CA GLY A 547 -44.70 -23.30 32.20
C GLY A 547 -44.64 -23.67 30.71
N LYS A 548 -43.66 -24.45 30.23
CA LYS A 548 -43.69 -25.02 28.87
C LYS A 548 -43.62 -26.56 28.93
N GLU A 549 -44.75 -27.22 28.68
CA GLU A 549 -44.80 -28.67 28.48
C GLU A 549 -44.04 -29.07 27.20
N ARG A 550 -43.26 -30.15 27.28
CA ARG A 550 -42.65 -30.80 26.12
C ARG A 550 -43.74 -31.44 25.26
N VAL A 551 -43.79 -31.10 23.98
CA VAL A 551 -44.41 -31.97 22.98
C VAL A 551 -43.33 -32.95 22.53
N ASP A 552 -43.44 -34.20 22.98
CA ASP A 552 -42.58 -35.29 22.52
C ASP A 552 -42.87 -35.57 21.04
N ALA A 553 -41.87 -35.33 20.17
CA ALA A 553 -41.88 -35.77 18.79
C ALA A 553 -41.24 -37.17 18.70
N SER A 554 -42.04 -38.20 18.98
CA SER A 554 -41.77 -39.56 18.52
C SER A 554 -42.69 -39.89 17.35
N ALA A 555 -42.24 -39.62 16.11
CA ALA A 555 -42.63 -40.29 14.86
C ALA A 555 -41.76 -39.76 13.70
#